data_AF-A0A2Z4BXK0-F1
#
_entry.id   AF-A0A2Z4BXK0-F1
#
_cell.length_a   1.000
_cell.length_b   1.000
_cell.length_c   1.000
_cell.angle_alpha   90.00
_cell.angle_beta   90.00
_cell.angle_gamma   90.00
#
_symmetry.space_group_name_H-M   'P 1'
#
loop_
_entity.id
_entity.type
_entity.pdbx_description
1 polymer ?
#
loop_
_entity_poly.entity_id
_entity_poly.type
_entity_poly.pdbx_seq_one_letter_code
_entity_poly.pdbx_strand_id
1 'polypeptide(L)'
;TVSKSSLDARTRILVNGIGDHLTEAGRLKKIESLCNHVRQHPKAKGVAVKKGGITRLLRILERTEDRNVEYETREALALLGYTPPVSAQGIRLLTIDGGGVRGLVALEVLRRIEEEAGQPIHELFDYICGVSTGAILAVLIGAHQQSIDECEKLYRQLSTEIFSQTTFQGAKGLFMKSSYYDSDAWTTILKKNMGEMSLIETARDVDACKLCL
;
A
#
# COMPACT_ATOMS: atom_id res chain seq x y z
N THR A 1 19.75 24.62 -3.04
CA THR A 1 19.04 23.96 -4.17
C THR A 1 20.01 23.03 -4.88
N VAL A 2 19.72 21.73 -4.98
CA VAL A 2 20.56 20.76 -5.71
C VAL A 2 20.37 20.97 -7.22
N SER A 3 21.45 21.03 -7.99
CA SER A 3 21.37 21.20 -9.45
C SER A 3 20.88 19.91 -10.14
N LYS A 4 20.17 20.05 -11.26
CA LYS A 4 19.70 18.91 -12.07
C LYS A 4 20.85 17.98 -12.48
N SER A 5 21.98 18.55 -12.90
CA SER A 5 23.16 17.77 -13.31
C SER A 5 23.76 16.94 -12.17
N SER A 6 23.80 17.49 -10.95
CA SER A 6 24.25 16.78 -9.75
C SER A 6 23.31 15.63 -9.39
N LEU A 7 21.99 15.88 -9.47
CA LEU A 7 20.97 14.86 -9.24
C LEU A 7 21.06 13.72 -10.26
N ASP A 8 21.21 14.03 -11.55
CA ASP A 8 21.37 13.04 -12.62
C ASP A 8 22.67 12.23 -12.47
N ALA A 9 23.76 12.87 -12.02
CA ALA A 9 25.01 12.18 -11.69
C ALA A 9 24.83 11.21 -10.51
N ARG A 10 24.18 11.66 -9.43
CA ARG A 10 23.88 10.81 -8.26
C ARG A 10 22.99 9.62 -8.64
N THR A 11 21.94 9.84 -9.43
CA THR A 11 21.07 8.75 -9.92
C THR A 11 21.86 7.70 -10.69
N ARG A 12 22.78 8.13 -11.58
CA ARG A 12 23.65 7.22 -12.33
C ARG A 12 24.52 6.37 -11.41
N ILE A 13 25.13 6.98 -10.39
CA ILE A 13 25.98 6.28 -9.43
C ILE A 13 25.17 5.24 -8.66
N LEU A 14 23.96 5.58 -8.21
CA LEU A 14 23.10 4.66 -7.47
C LEU A 14 22.69 3.46 -8.32
N VAL A 15 22.23 3.68 -9.56
CA VAL A 15 21.83 2.58 -10.46
C VAL A 15 23.03 1.70 -10.85
N ASN A 16 24.17 2.30 -11.18
CA ASN A 16 25.37 1.54 -11.53
C ASN A 16 25.96 0.77 -10.34
N GLY A 17 25.72 1.26 -9.13
CA GLY A 17 26.12 0.60 -7.89
C GLY A 17 25.30 -0.64 -7.55
N ILE A 18 24.19 -0.91 -8.25
CA ILE A 18 23.39 -2.14 -8.10
C ILE A 18 23.93 -3.20 -9.05
N GLY A 19 24.39 -4.33 -8.51
CA GLY A 19 24.90 -5.42 -9.34
C GLY A 19 25.14 -6.74 -8.60
N ASP A 20 25.37 -7.78 -9.39
CA ASP A 20 25.43 -9.19 -8.97
C ASP A 20 26.65 -9.52 -8.08
N HIS A 21 27.68 -8.68 -8.12
CA HIS A 21 28.92 -8.85 -7.34
C HIS A 21 28.76 -8.53 -5.84
N LEU A 22 27.61 -7.97 -5.44
CA LEU A 22 27.32 -7.60 -4.06
C LEU A 22 26.75 -8.78 -3.28
N THR A 23 27.05 -8.83 -1.99
CA THR A 23 26.34 -9.67 -1.00
C THR A 23 24.88 -9.22 -0.87
N GLU A 24 24.00 -10.05 -0.30
CA GLU A 24 22.59 -9.67 -0.07
C GLU A 24 22.46 -8.37 0.75
N ALA A 25 23.19 -8.26 1.86
CA ALA A 25 23.23 -7.03 2.65
C ALA A 25 23.74 -5.82 1.84
N GLY A 26 24.69 -6.04 0.93
CA GLY A 26 25.18 -5.02 0.01
C GLY A 26 24.12 -4.59 -1.01
N ARG A 27 23.38 -5.55 -1.58
CA ARG A 27 22.27 -5.30 -2.51
C ARG A 27 21.17 -4.50 -1.81
N LEU A 28 20.72 -4.97 -0.65
CA LEU A 28 19.68 -4.32 0.16
C LEU A 28 19.99 -2.83 0.36
N LYS A 29 21.17 -2.52 0.90
CA LYS A 29 21.60 -1.13 1.16
C LYS A 29 21.64 -0.26 -0.09
N LYS A 30 22.04 -0.82 -1.24
CA LYS A 30 22.08 -0.07 -2.51
C LYS A 30 20.68 0.19 -3.06
N ILE A 31 19.77 -0.77 -2.93
CA ILE A 31 18.38 -0.65 -3.36
C ILE A 31 17.67 0.37 -2.46
N GLU A 32 17.79 0.29 -1.14
CA GLU A 32 17.26 1.28 -0.19
C GLU A 32 17.77 2.69 -0.52
N SER A 33 19.06 2.82 -0.86
CA SER A 33 19.66 4.10 -1.26
C SER A 33 19.03 4.67 -2.53
N LEU A 34 18.71 3.79 -3.51
CA LEU A 34 18.00 4.18 -4.72
C LEU A 34 16.55 4.57 -4.41
N CYS A 35 15.83 3.77 -3.62
CA CYS A 35 14.46 4.06 -3.19
C CYS A 35 14.37 5.42 -2.51
N ASN A 36 15.21 5.66 -1.51
CA ASN A 36 15.26 6.93 -0.77
C ASN A 36 15.58 8.12 -1.69
N HIS A 37 16.52 7.95 -2.63
CA HIS A 37 16.83 9.00 -3.60
C HIS A 37 15.66 9.30 -4.54
N VAL A 38 14.96 8.29 -5.05
CA VAL A 38 13.81 8.48 -5.94
C VAL A 38 12.62 9.09 -5.18
N ARG A 39 12.36 8.68 -3.93
CA ARG A 39 11.32 9.27 -3.08
C ARG A 39 11.59 10.75 -2.80
N GLN A 40 12.82 11.12 -2.45
CA GLN A 40 13.23 12.52 -2.22
C GLN A 40 13.24 13.34 -3.52
N HIS A 41 13.47 12.68 -4.66
CA HIS A 41 13.63 13.33 -5.95
C HIS A 41 12.87 12.60 -7.06
N PRO A 42 11.53 12.74 -7.17
CA PRO A 42 10.73 12.02 -8.16
C PRO A 42 11.19 12.20 -9.62
N LYS A 43 11.81 13.36 -9.94
CA LYS A 43 12.41 13.64 -11.25
C LYS A 43 13.57 12.69 -11.62
N ALA A 44 14.20 12.03 -10.63
CA ALA A 44 15.26 11.04 -10.83
C ALA A 44 14.77 9.77 -11.52
N LYS A 45 13.47 9.43 -11.40
CA LYS A 45 12.85 8.22 -11.97
C LYS A 45 13.23 8.01 -13.43
N GLY A 46 13.06 9.03 -14.26
CA GLY A 46 13.34 8.94 -15.69
C GLY A 46 14.80 8.64 -16.00
N VAL A 47 15.74 9.18 -15.21
CA VAL A 47 17.18 8.89 -15.36
C VAL A 47 17.50 7.49 -14.88
N ALA A 48 16.91 7.04 -13.76
CA ALA A 48 17.14 5.70 -13.23
C ALA A 48 16.69 4.62 -14.22
N VAL A 49 15.49 4.79 -14.81
CA VAL A 49 14.98 3.90 -15.86
C VAL A 49 15.89 3.92 -17.09
N LYS A 50 16.26 5.10 -17.61
CA LYS A 50 17.17 5.23 -18.77
C LYS A 50 18.56 4.62 -18.55
N LYS A 51 18.97 4.40 -17.29
CA LYS A 51 20.25 3.78 -16.93
C LYS A 51 20.14 2.28 -16.63
N GLY A 52 18.99 1.67 -16.93
CA GLY A 52 18.77 0.24 -16.79
C GLY A 52 18.43 -0.18 -15.36
N GLY A 53 17.90 0.73 -14.53
CA GLY A 53 17.49 0.42 -13.16
C GLY A 53 16.50 -0.75 -13.09
N ILE A 54 15.48 -0.75 -13.95
CA ILE A 54 14.49 -1.83 -14.02
C ILE A 54 15.17 -3.17 -14.35
N THR A 55 15.96 -3.23 -15.42
CA THR A 55 16.64 -4.47 -15.83
C THR A 55 17.55 -5.05 -14.73
N ARG A 56 18.26 -4.18 -13.99
CA ARG A 56 19.12 -4.61 -12.89
C ARG A 56 18.32 -5.16 -11.71
N LEU A 57 17.23 -4.50 -11.35
CA LEU A 57 16.35 -4.92 -10.26
C LEU A 57 15.65 -6.24 -10.59
N LEU A 58 15.16 -6.42 -11.83
CA LEU A 58 14.56 -7.69 -12.26
C LEU A 58 15.55 -8.86 -12.16
N ARG A 59 16.81 -8.65 -12.56
CA ARG A 59 17.86 -9.67 -12.42
C ARG A 59 18.15 -10.03 -10.96
N ILE A 60 18.06 -9.07 -10.05
CA ILE A 60 18.21 -9.35 -8.61
C ILE A 60 17.03 -10.20 -8.13
N LEU A 61 15.81 -9.84 -8.53
CA LEU A 61 14.60 -10.56 -8.16
C LEU A 61 14.60 -12.02 -8.65
N GLU A 62 15.16 -12.29 -9.83
CA GLU A 62 15.32 -13.65 -10.37
C GLU A 62 16.30 -14.54 -9.59
N ARG A 63 17.14 -13.97 -8.73
CA ARG A 63 18.31 -14.67 -8.15
C ARG A 63 18.40 -14.60 -6.63
N THR A 64 17.74 -13.64 -6.00
CA THR A 64 17.80 -13.49 -4.56
C THR A 64 16.87 -14.49 -3.89
N GLU A 65 17.33 -15.06 -2.79
CA GLU A 65 16.51 -15.85 -1.86
C GLU A 65 16.27 -15.08 -0.55
N ASP A 66 16.81 -13.86 -0.44
CA ASP A 66 16.66 -12.99 0.74
C ASP A 66 15.36 -12.17 0.62
N ARG A 67 14.43 -12.43 1.54
CA ARG A 67 13.11 -11.79 1.58
C ARG A 67 13.18 -10.27 1.69
N ASN A 68 14.17 -9.71 2.40
CA ASN A 68 14.30 -8.26 2.52
C ASN A 68 14.79 -7.64 1.21
N VAL A 69 15.72 -8.30 0.54
CA VAL A 69 16.19 -7.88 -0.79
C VAL A 69 15.05 -7.97 -1.80
N GLU A 70 14.26 -9.05 -1.78
CA GLU A 70 13.06 -9.18 -2.60
C GLU A 70 12.09 -8.01 -2.37
N TYR A 71 11.71 -7.75 -1.11
CA TYR A 71 10.78 -6.68 -0.74
C TYR A 71 11.25 -5.30 -1.22
N GLU A 72 12.49 -4.91 -0.89
CA GLU A 72 13.04 -3.63 -1.33
C GLU A 72 13.18 -3.56 -2.85
N THR A 73 13.52 -4.66 -3.52
CA THR A 73 13.62 -4.72 -4.99
C THR A 73 12.26 -4.48 -5.65
N ARG A 74 11.19 -5.11 -5.14
CA ARG A 74 9.83 -4.93 -5.67
C ARG A 74 9.32 -3.52 -5.47
N GLU A 75 9.58 -2.93 -4.31
CA GLU A 75 9.23 -1.52 -4.10
C GLU A 75 10.03 -0.58 -5.02
N ALA A 76 11.34 -0.83 -5.19
CA ALA A 76 12.17 -0.07 -6.13
C ALA A 76 11.63 -0.16 -7.56
N LEU A 77 11.20 -1.35 -7.99
CA LEU A 77 10.56 -1.56 -9.29
C LEU A 77 9.28 -0.73 -9.41
N ALA A 78 8.41 -0.75 -8.40
CA ALA A 78 7.19 0.06 -8.37
C ALA A 78 7.50 1.57 -8.43
N LEU A 79 8.50 2.06 -7.68
CA LEU A 79 8.97 3.45 -7.73
C LEU A 79 9.46 3.85 -9.13
N LEU A 80 10.11 2.92 -9.82
CA LEU A 80 10.54 3.11 -11.21
C LEU A 80 9.41 2.95 -12.23
N GLY A 81 8.19 2.62 -11.80
CA GLY A 81 7.01 2.48 -12.64
C GLY A 81 6.97 1.16 -13.41
N TYR A 82 7.67 0.13 -12.91
CA TYR A 82 7.52 -1.22 -13.42
C TYR A 82 6.25 -1.86 -12.84
N THR A 83 5.47 -2.48 -13.71
CA THR A 83 4.29 -3.26 -13.33
C THR A 83 4.49 -4.68 -13.87
N PRO A 84 4.42 -5.72 -13.02
CA PRO A 84 4.54 -7.09 -13.48
C PRO A 84 3.36 -7.45 -14.40
N PRO A 85 3.52 -8.43 -15.30
CA PRO A 85 2.40 -8.95 -16.08
C PRO A 85 1.34 -9.54 -15.15
N VAL A 86 0.06 -9.45 -15.58
CA VAL A 86 -1.06 -10.09 -14.87
C VAL A 86 -0.99 -11.61 -15.02
N SER A 87 -1.37 -12.33 -13.97
CA SER A 87 -1.31 -13.81 -13.92
C SER A 87 -2.45 -14.49 -14.69
N ALA A 88 -3.54 -13.78 -14.99
CA ALA A 88 -4.76 -14.30 -15.60
C ALA A 88 -5.14 -13.57 -16.90
N GLN A 89 -6.26 -13.98 -17.52
CA GLN A 89 -6.81 -13.39 -18.75
C GLN A 89 -7.48 -12.02 -18.49
N GLY A 90 -6.81 -11.13 -17.76
CA GLY A 90 -7.30 -9.80 -17.40
C GLY A 90 -6.90 -9.38 -15.98
N ILE A 91 -7.24 -8.13 -15.65
CA ILE A 91 -7.13 -7.57 -14.29
C ILE A 91 -8.45 -7.80 -13.57
N ARG A 92 -8.41 -8.42 -12.40
CA ARG A 92 -9.56 -8.62 -11.51
C ARG A 92 -9.60 -7.46 -10.50
N LEU A 93 -10.69 -6.70 -10.52
CA LEU A 93 -10.88 -5.51 -9.71
C LEU A 93 -12.08 -5.68 -8.77
N LEU A 94 -11.86 -5.45 -7.47
CA LEU A 94 -12.92 -5.30 -6.49
C LEU A 94 -13.08 -3.82 -6.14
N THR A 95 -14.31 -3.30 -6.15
CA THR A 95 -14.63 -1.93 -5.76
C THR A 95 -15.62 -1.92 -4.61
N ILE A 96 -15.28 -1.25 -3.50
CA ILE A 96 -16.11 -1.18 -2.30
C ILE A 96 -16.55 0.27 -2.05
N ASP A 97 -17.85 0.51 -2.17
CA ASP A 97 -18.43 1.83 -1.93
C ASP A 97 -18.37 2.26 -0.46
N GLY A 98 -18.46 3.57 -0.23
CA GLY A 98 -18.67 4.13 1.10
C GLY A 98 -20.10 3.95 1.58
N GLY A 99 -20.30 3.81 2.89
CA GLY A 99 -21.65 3.61 3.42
C GLY A 99 -21.86 3.83 4.91
N GLY A 100 -20.83 4.26 5.67
CA GLY A 100 -20.86 4.23 7.12
C GLY A 100 -21.08 2.78 7.60
N VAL A 101 -21.87 2.59 8.66
CA VAL A 101 -22.18 1.27 9.26
C VAL A 101 -22.68 0.20 8.26
N ARG A 102 -23.15 0.58 7.08
CA ARG A 102 -23.48 -0.34 5.97
C ARG A 102 -22.27 -1.11 5.43
N GLY A 103 -21.04 -0.78 5.84
CA GLY A 103 -19.85 -1.59 5.57
C GLY A 103 -19.98 -3.05 6.03
N LEU A 104 -20.80 -3.32 7.05
CA LEU A 104 -21.12 -4.69 7.48
C LEU A 104 -21.85 -5.49 6.39
N VAL A 105 -22.68 -4.83 5.57
CA VAL A 105 -23.34 -5.48 4.44
C VAL A 105 -22.33 -5.84 3.37
N ALA A 106 -21.35 -4.97 3.11
CA ALA A 106 -20.26 -5.26 2.17
C ALA A 106 -19.43 -6.47 2.65
N LEU A 107 -19.12 -6.55 3.95
CA LEU A 107 -18.43 -7.72 4.53
C LEU A 107 -19.22 -9.02 4.37
N GLU A 108 -20.55 -8.98 4.55
CA GLU A 108 -21.38 -10.17 4.32
C GLU A 108 -21.36 -10.65 2.86
N VAL A 109 -21.41 -9.71 1.92
CA VAL A 109 -21.29 -10.04 0.49
C VAL A 109 -19.92 -10.65 0.19
N LEU A 110 -18.85 -10.09 0.75
CA LEU A 110 -17.50 -10.62 0.60
C LEU A 110 -17.34 -12.00 1.22
N ARG A 111 -17.93 -12.25 2.39
CA ARG A 111 -17.97 -13.59 3.02
C ARG A 111 -18.58 -14.61 2.07
N ARG A 112 -19.72 -14.28 1.48
CA ARG A 112 -20.38 -15.19 0.53
C ARG A 112 -19.55 -15.45 -0.72
N ILE A 113 -18.78 -14.45 -1.18
CA ILE A 113 -17.82 -14.63 -2.29
C ILE A 113 -16.69 -15.58 -1.87
N GLU A 114 -16.10 -15.44 -0.68
CA GLU A 114 -15.06 -16.37 -0.20
C GLU A 114 -15.57 -17.80 -0.08
N GLU A 115 -16.80 -17.98 0.44
CA GLU A 115 -17.42 -19.31 0.56
C GLU A 115 -17.63 -20.00 -0.80
N GLU A 116 -18.12 -19.25 -1.80
CA GLU A 116 -18.36 -19.79 -3.13
C GLU A 116 -17.07 -20.03 -3.91
N ALA A 117 -16.06 -19.17 -3.72
CA ALA A 117 -14.78 -19.29 -4.41
C ALA A 117 -13.81 -20.28 -3.73
N GLY A 118 -13.98 -20.53 -2.44
CA GLY A 118 -13.08 -21.36 -1.62
C GLY A 118 -11.69 -20.74 -1.38
N GLN A 119 -11.54 -19.44 -1.60
CA GLN A 119 -10.30 -18.69 -1.43
C GLN A 119 -10.58 -17.32 -0.79
N PRO A 120 -9.63 -16.75 -0.03
CA PRO A 120 -9.81 -15.44 0.56
C PRO A 120 -9.85 -14.32 -0.50
N ILE A 121 -10.55 -13.22 -0.21
CA ILE A 121 -10.76 -12.11 -1.14
C ILE A 121 -9.45 -11.60 -1.75
N HIS A 122 -8.37 -11.52 -0.96
CA HIS A 122 -7.09 -10.97 -1.44
C HIS A 122 -6.40 -11.85 -2.49
N GLU A 123 -6.73 -13.14 -2.58
CA GLU A 123 -6.25 -14.04 -3.64
C GLU A 123 -7.12 -13.96 -4.92
N LEU A 124 -8.38 -13.52 -4.76
CA LEU A 124 -9.35 -13.45 -5.85
C LEU A 124 -9.21 -12.19 -6.71
N PHE A 125 -8.60 -11.13 -6.22
CA PHE A 125 -8.52 -9.83 -6.91
C PHE A 125 -7.10 -9.29 -6.94
N ASP A 126 -6.73 -8.67 -8.07
CA ASP A 126 -5.41 -8.05 -8.22
C ASP A 126 -5.39 -6.61 -7.64
N TYR A 127 -6.55 -5.96 -7.68
CA TYR A 127 -6.77 -4.61 -7.16
C TYR A 127 -8.01 -4.54 -6.28
N ILE A 128 -7.91 -3.79 -5.19
CA ILE A 128 -9.06 -3.41 -4.37
C ILE A 128 -9.13 -1.87 -4.30
N CYS A 129 -10.24 -1.33 -4.83
CA CYS A 129 -10.58 0.07 -4.71
C CYS A 129 -11.60 0.25 -3.59
N GLY A 130 -11.51 1.35 -2.85
CA GLY A 130 -12.56 1.67 -1.90
C GLY A 130 -12.59 3.15 -1.52
N VAL A 131 -13.77 3.65 -1.16
CA VAL A 131 -13.94 5.03 -0.69
C VAL A 131 -14.53 5.03 0.71
N SER A 132 -14.04 5.90 1.60
CA SER A 132 -14.52 6.01 2.99
C SER A 132 -14.46 4.67 3.74
N THR A 133 -15.58 4.12 4.21
CA THR A 133 -15.65 2.77 4.79
C THR A 133 -15.07 1.70 3.85
N GLY A 134 -15.29 1.80 2.55
CA GLY A 134 -14.69 0.87 1.58
C GLY A 134 -13.16 0.95 1.54
N ALA A 135 -12.59 2.13 1.76
CA ALA A 135 -11.13 2.30 1.83
C ALA A 135 -10.53 1.60 3.06
N ILE A 136 -11.24 1.67 4.19
CA ILE A 136 -10.89 0.93 5.41
C ILE A 136 -10.88 -0.57 5.13
N LEU A 137 -11.96 -1.11 4.56
CA LEU A 137 -12.06 -2.54 4.24
C LEU A 137 -11.00 -2.96 3.21
N ALA A 138 -10.72 -2.12 2.21
CA ALA A 138 -9.69 -2.38 1.21
C ALA A 138 -8.29 -2.52 1.84
N VAL A 139 -7.95 -1.71 2.83
CA VAL A 139 -6.67 -1.83 3.55
C VAL A 139 -6.63 -3.11 4.39
N LEU A 140 -7.67 -3.39 5.18
CA LEU A 140 -7.70 -4.57 6.07
C LEU A 140 -7.62 -5.88 5.29
N ILE A 141 -8.39 -5.97 4.20
CA ILE A 141 -8.48 -7.18 3.39
C ILE A 141 -7.29 -7.27 2.42
N GLY A 142 -6.97 -6.19 1.71
CA GLY A 142 -6.01 -6.22 0.61
C GLY A 142 -4.55 -6.08 1.01
N ALA A 143 -4.24 -5.21 1.98
CA ALA A 143 -2.86 -4.99 2.43
C ALA A 143 -2.52 -5.79 3.69
N HIS A 144 -3.45 -5.88 4.65
CA HIS A 144 -3.24 -6.63 5.88
C HIS A 144 -3.70 -8.09 5.81
N GLN A 145 -4.32 -8.50 4.70
CA GLN A 145 -4.76 -9.88 4.44
C GLN A 145 -5.60 -10.48 5.58
N GLN A 146 -6.35 -9.63 6.29
CA GLN A 146 -7.18 -10.08 7.41
C GLN A 146 -8.37 -10.87 6.89
N SER A 147 -8.79 -11.87 7.67
CA SER A 147 -10.03 -12.59 7.41
C SER A 147 -11.24 -11.64 7.50
N ILE A 148 -12.35 -12.02 6.85
CA ILE A 148 -13.59 -11.22 6.90
C ILE A 148 -14.09 -11.03 8.34
N ASP A 149 -13.91 -12.03 9.21
CA ASP A 149 -14.33 -11.95 10.61
C ASP A 149 -13.44 -11.01 11.44
N GLU A 150 -12.14 -10.99 11.19
CA GLU A 150 -11.23 -10.00 11.80
C GLU A 150 -11.53 -8.59 11.31
N CYS A 151 -11.80 -8.43 10.02
CA CYS A 151 -12.23 -7.16 9.43
C CYS A 151 -13.52 -6.67 10.07
N GLU A 152 -14.52 -7.55 10.24
CA GLU A 152 -15.79 -7.22 10.88
C GLU A 152 -15.59 -6.77 12.33
N LYS A 153 -14.80 -7.52 13.10
CA LYS A 153 -14.49 -7.19 14.49
C LYS A 153 -13.82 -5.83 14.60
N LEU A 154 -12.77 -5.59 13.82
CA LEU A 154 -12.05 -4.31 13.83
C LEU A 154 -12.97 -3.17 13.35
N TYR A 155 -13.77 -3.41 12.30
CA TYR A 155 -14.69 -2.41 11.77
C TYR A 155 -15.77 -2.00 12.79
N ARG A 156 -16.31 -2.95 13.57
CA ARG A 156 -17.25 -2.68 14.66
C ARG A 156 -16.59 -1.88 15.79
N GLN A 157 -15.35 -2.22 16.15
CA GLN A 157 -14.58 -1.47 17.14
C GLN A 157 -14.32 -0.03 16.69
N LEU A 158 -13.80 0.14 15.48
CA LEU A 158 -13.58 1.44 14.85
C LEU A 158 -14.87 2.26 14.81
N SER A 159 -15.97 1.66 14.33
CA SER A 159 -17.27 2.31 14.28
C SER A 159 -17.72 2.78 15.67
N THR A 160 -17.56 1.96 16.70
CA THR A 160 -17.94 2.32 18.07
C THR A 160 -17.09 3.47 18.61
N GLU A 161 -15.76 3.41 18.45
CA GLU A 161 -14.85 4.47 18.89
C GLU A 161 -15.14 5.79 18.15
N ILE A 162 -15.40 5.72 16.85
CA ILE A 162 -15.71 6.87 16.00
C ILE A 162 -17.08 7.48 16.36
N PHE A 163 -18.14 6.67 16.42
CA PHE A 163 -19.51 7.17 16.61
C PHE A 163 -19.79 7.56 18.06
N SER A 164 -19.09 6.99 19.04
CA SER A 164 -19.19 7.42 20.44
C SER A 164 -18.62 8.84 20.67
N GLN A 165 -17.63 9.27 19.88
CA GLN A 165 -17.17 10.66 19.92
C GLN A 165 -18.21 11.63 19.34
N THR A 166 -18.94 11.22 18.30
CA THR A 166 -20.00 12.06 17.70
C THR A 166 -21.19 12.30 18.63
N THR A 167 -21.57 11.33 19.47
CA THR A 167 -22.66 11.52 20.46
C THR A 167 -22.26 12.42 21.63
N PHE A 168 -21.03 12.31 22.13
CA PHE A 168 -20.55 13.16 23.23
C PHE A 168 -20.28 14.61 22.77
N GLN A 169 -19.78 14.81 21.55
CA GLN A 169 -19.59 16.14 20.98
C GLN A 169 -20.89 16.73 20.41
N GLY A 170 -21.85 15.93 19.94
CA GLY A 170 -23.15 16.41 19.47
C GLY A 170 -23.97 17.14 20.53
N ALA A 171 -23.81 16.78 21.82
CA ALA A 171 -24.42 17.50 22.94
C ALA A 171 -23.68 18.82 23.31
N LYS A 172 -22.40 18.97 22.95
CA LYS A 172 -21.60 20.20 23.18
C LYS A 172 -21.45 21.09 21.94
N GLY A 173 -21.71 20.55 20.75
CA GLY A 173 -21.47 21.14 19.44
C GLY A 173 -22.62 21.96 18.87
N LEU A 174 -23.73 22.10 19.62
CA LEU A 174 -24.83 22.98 19.21
C LEU A 174 -24.42 24.46 19.13
N PHE A 175 -23.22 24.84 19.59
CA PHE A 175 -22.80 26.24 19.66
C PHE A 175 -21.45 26.62 19.06
N MET A 176 -20.48 25.75 18.74
CA MET A 176 -19.23 26.21 18.09
C MET A 176 -18.48 25.16 17.25
N LYS A 177 -18.12 25.59 16.03
CA LYS A 177 -17.18 25.05 15.01
C LYS A 177 -17.72 24.10 13.92
N SER A 178 -17.26 24.39 12.70
CA SER A 178 -17.75 24.01 11.37
C SER A 178 -17.12 22.73 10.79
N SER A 179 -16.85 21.71 11.59
CA SER A 179 -16.53 20.38 11.08
C SER A 179 -17.07 19.32 12.01
N TYR A 180 -17.96 18.48 11.50
CA TYR A 180 -18.66 17.43 12.26
C TYR A 180 -17.71 16.34 12.82
N TYR A 181 -16.42 16.38 12.44
CA TYR A 181 -15.39 15.41 12.81
C TYR A 181 -14.07 16.10 13.16
N ASP A 182 -13.45 15.67 14.25
CA ASP A 182 -12.06 15.98 14.57
C ASP A 182 -11.14 15.02 13.79
N SER A 183 -10.49 15.52 12.73
CA SER A 183 -9.68 14.69 11.83
C SER A 183 -8.46 14.08 12.51
N ASP A 184 -7.98 14.68 13.60
CA ASP A 184 -6.81 14.21 14.34
C ASP A 184 -7.16 12.98 15.20
N ALA A 185 -8.36 12.97 15.78
CA ALA A 185 -8.89 11.81 16.51
C ALA A 185 -9.03 10.59 15.59
N TRP A 186 -9.61 10.79 14.39
CA TRP A 186 -9.75 9.74 13.38
C TRP A 186 -8.40 9.19 12.92
N THR A 187 -7.46 10.08 12.63
CA THR A 187 -6.10 9.70 12.22
C THR A 187 -5.43 8.87 13.31
N THR A 188 -5.58 9.25 14.58
CA THR A 188 -5.01 8.52 15.72
C THR A 188 -5.61 7.12 15.86
N ILE A 189 -6.94 7.01 15.76
CA ILE A 189 -7.65 5.72 15.84
C ILE A 189 -7.22 4.81 14.68
N LEU A 190 -7.16 5.33 13.45
CA LEU A 190 -6.74 4.55 12.29
C LEU A 190 -5.28 4.10 12.41
N LYS A 191 -4.36 4.99 12.77
CA LYS A 191 -2.94 4.64 12.99
C LYS A 191 -2.76 3.60 14.09
N LYS A 192 -3.52 3.70 15.18
CA LYS A 192 -3.48 2.74 16.29
C LYS A 192 -3.93 1.34 15.85
N ASN A 193 -4.96 1.25 15.01
CA ASN A 193 -5.56 -0.02 14.63
C ASN A 193 -4.97 -0.63 13.34
N MET A 194 -4.44 0.19 12.44
CA MET A 194 -3.96 -0.23 11.10
C MET A 194 -2.48 0.02 10.87
N GLY A 195 -1.80 0.73 11.77
CA GLY A 195 -0.41 1.17 11.58
C GLY A 195 -0.27 2.32 10.59
N GLU A 196 0.98 2.60 10.23
CA GLU A 196 1.33 3.53 9.15
C GLU A 196 2.03 2.76 8.04
N MET A 197 1.54 2.92 6.81
CA MET A 197 2.11 2.33 5.61
C MET A 197 1.88 3.28 4.43
N SER A 198 2.89 3.40 3.57
CA SER A 198 2.76 4.02 2.26
C SER A 198 2.17 3.03 1.26
N LEU A 199 1.23 3.47 0.42
CA LEU A 199 0.58 2.59 -0.57
C LEU A 199 1.58 1.85 -1.47
N ILE A 200 2.75 2.43 -1.74
CA ILE A 200 3.78 1.78 -2.56
C ILE A 200 4.41 0.56 -1.88
N GLU A 201 4.36 0.47 -0.55
CA GLU A 201 4.87 -0.67 0.20
C GLU A 201 4.03 -1.93 -0.03
N THR A 202 2.77 -1.80 -0.47
CA THR A 202 1.97 -2.95 -0.95
C THR A 202 2.59 -3.63 -2.18
N ALA A 203 3.57 -3.00 -2.85
CA ALA A 203 4.33 -3.65 -3.92
C ALA A 203 5.35 -4.67 -3.39
N ARG A 204 5.76 -4.57 -2.12
CA ARG A 204 6.74 -5.48 -1.50
C ARG A 204 6.21 -6.90 -1.44
N ASP A 205 4.94 -7.05 -1.13
CA ASP A 205 4.27 -8.34 -1.06
C ASP A 205 3.60 -8.68 -2.42
N VAL A 206 3.78 -9.92 -2.85
CA VAL A 206 3.17 -10.46 -4.07
C VAL A 206 1.73 -10.87 -3.84
N ASP A 207 1.41 -11.25 -2.61
CA ASP A 207 0.09 -11.73 -2.21
C ASP A 207 -0.80 -10.56 -1.74
N ALA A 208 -0.24 -9.35 -1.62
CA ALA A 208 -1.01 -8.14 -1.32
C ALA A 208 -1.62 -7.53 -2.59
N CYS A 209 -2.93 -7.28 -2.53
CA CYS A 209 -3.64 -6.54 -3.56
C CYS A 209 -3.10 -5.13 -3.68
N LYS A 210 -3.12 -4.59 -4.91
CA LYS A 210 -2.84 -3.17 -5.11
C LYS A 210 -4.06 -2.35 -4.71
N LEU A 211 -3.83 -1.28 -3.95
CA LEU A 211 -4.89 -0.46 -3.37
C LEU A 211 -5.11 0.85 -4.14
N CYS A 212 -6.38 1.27 -4.20
CA CYS A 212 -6.80 2.58 -4.71
C CYS A 212 -7.87 3.16 -3.78
N LEU A 213 -7.50 4.19 -3.01
CA LEU A 213 -8.28 4.71 -1.87
C LEU A 213 -8.63 6.19 -2.06
#